data_AF-A0A3D3Q8Y6-F1
#
_entry.id   AF-A0A3D3Q8Y6-F1
#
_cell.length_a   1.000
_cell.length_b   1.000
_cell.length_c   1.000
_cell.angle_alpha   90.00
_cell.angle_beta   90.00
_cell.angle_gamma   90.00
#
_symmetry.space_group_name_H-M   'P 1'
#
loop_
_entity.id
_entity.type
_entity.pdbx_description
1 polymer ?
#
loop_
_entity_poly.entity_id
_entity_poly.type
_entity_poly.pdbx_seq_one_letter_code
_entity_poly.pdbx_strand_id
1 'polypeptide(L)'
;MANARLLEVDATDELALADAAQLAALVLEAGGLVVLPTDTVYGLACRPDLAGATKAVFQAKRRPAGLSLPVLAAGEAVAWEVARPDERARLLASRFWPGPLTMVLPRAPRCAGWTLGEAERTVAVRVPSNPLARRVLQAAG
;
A
#
# COMPACT_ATOMS: atom_id res chain seq x y z
N MET A 1 -14.46 2.88 -21.71
CA MET A 1 -13.29 3.79 -21.59
C MET A 1 -12.96 3.93 -20.12
N ALA A 2 -11.70 3.84 -19.72
CA ALA A 2 -11.33 4.01 -18.32
C ALA A 2 -11.41 5.51 -17.97
N ASN A 3 -12.31 5.89 -17.06
CA ASN A 3 -12.43 7.26 -16.54
C ASN A 3 -11.30 7.51 -15.52
N ALA A 4 -10.08 7.73 -16.01
CA ALA A 4 -8.99 8.19 -15.16
C ALA A 4 -9.13 9.70 -14.90
N ARG A 5 -9.03 10.11 -13.63
CA ARG A 5 -8.97 11.52 -13.22
C ARG A 5 -7.55 11.82 -12.75
N LEU A 6 -6.95 12.88 -13.30
CA LEU A 6 -5.68 13.42 -12.82
C LEU A 6 -5.96 14.48 -11.76
N LEU A 7 -5.18 14.46 -10.68
CA LEU A 7 -5.19 15.46 -9.63
C LEU A 7 -3.77 16.00 -9.50
N GLU A 8 -3.61 17.30 -9.70
CA GLU A 8 -2.38 18.00 -9.39
C GLU A 8 -2.45 18.41 -7.92
N VAL A 9 -1.42 18.04 -7.15
CA VAL A 9 -1.36 18.26 -5.71
C VAL A 9 -0.03 18.92 -5.40
N ASP A 10 -0.06 20.13 -4.84
CA ASP A 10 1.15 20.77 -4.31
C ASP A 10 1.62 20.00 -3.08
N ALA A 11 2.84 19.47 -3.15
CA ALA A 11 3.43 18.69 -2.06
C ALA A 11 3.78 19.53 -0.83
N THR A 12 3.70 20.86 -0.92
CA THR A 12 3.97 21.81 0.17
C THR A 12 2.71 22.36 0.83
N ASP A 13 1.53 22.14 0.24
CA ASP A 13 0.24 22.56 0.78
C ASP A 13 -0.40 21.41 1.59
N GLU A 14 -0.43 21.59 2.90
CA GLU A 14 -1.00 20.63 3.85
C GLU A 14 -2.50 20.36 3.64
N LEU A 15 -3.27 21.38 3.25
CA LEU A 15 -4.70 21.24 2.98
C LEU A 15 -4.92 20.48 1.67
N ALA A 16 -4.16 20.82 0.62
CA ALA A 16 -4.23 20.10 -0.66
C ALA A 16 -3.86 18.62 -0.50
N LEU A 17 -2.84 18.31 0.31
CA LEU A 17 -2.46 16.92 0.64
C LEU A 17 -3.57 16.17 1.38
N ALA A 18 -4.24 16.83 2.34
CA ALA A 18 -5.34 16.23 3.09
C ALA A 18 -6.55 15.93 2.19
N ASP A 19 -6.97 16.90 1.37
CA ASP A 19 -8.09 16.74 0.45
C ASP A 19 -7.84 15.64 -0.59
N ALA A 20 -6.63 15.63 -1.17
CA ALA A 20 -6.22 14.58 -2.11
C ALA A 20 -6.22 13.19 -1.45
N ALA A 21 -5.76 13.09 -0.19
CA ALA A 21 -5.75 11.83 0.55
C ALA A 21 -7.16 11.31 0.83
N GLN A 22 -8.09 12.18 1.22
CA GLN A 22 -9.49 11.80 1.45
C GLN A 22 -10.17 11.34 0.16
N LEU A 23 -9.96 12.06 -0.95
CA LEU A 23 -10.50 11.65 -2.24
C LEU A 23 -9.94 10.30 -2.70
N ALA A 24 -8.64 10.07 -2.53
CA ALA A 24 -8.01 8.78 -2.83
C ALA A 24 -8.56 7.64 -1.95
N ALA A 25 -8.78 7.90 -0.65
CA ALA A 25 -9.37 6.93 0.26
C ALA A 25 -10.78 6.52 -0.19
N LEU A 26 -11.64 7.47 -0.55
CA LEU A 26 -12.98 7.17 -1.09
C LEU A 26 -12.94 6.30 -2.34
N VAL A 27 -11.98 6.54 -3.25
CA VAL A 27 -11.79 5.71 -4.45
C VAL A 27 -11.35 4.30 -4.06
N LEU A 28 -10.41 4.17 -3.12
CA LEU A 28 -9.91 2.87 -2.64
C LEU A 28 -10.99 2.07 -1.89
N GLU A 29 -11.80 2.74 -1.06
CA GLU A 29 -12.95 2.16 -0.35
C GLU A 29 -14.02 1.64 -1.32
N ALA A 30 -14.25 2.34 -2.42
CA ALA A 30 -15.15 1.91 -3.49
C ALA A 30 -14.57 0.77 -4.35
N GLY A 31 -13.40 0.21 -4.02
CA GLY A 31 -12.73 -0.85 -4.78
C GLY A 31 -12.01 -0.35 -6.04
N GLY A 32 -11.85 0.97 -6.19
CA GLY A 32 -11.12 1.61 -7.27
C GLY A 32 -9.60 1.49 -7.14
N LEU A 33 -8.90 2.01 -8.15
CA LEU A 33 -7.45 2.05 -8.20
C LEU A 33 -6.94 3.48 -8.10
N VAL A 34 -5.87 3.69 -7.33
CA VAL A 34 -5.20 4.98 -7.20
C VAL A 34 -3.74 4.85 -7.59
N VAL A 35 -3.26 5.75 -8.46
CA VAL A 35 -1.83 5.94 -8.68
C VAL A 35 -1.36 7.00 -7.70
N LEU A 36 -0.39 6.67 -6.83
CA LEU A 36 0.16 7.60 -5.86
C LEU A 36 1.69 7.61 -5.87
N PRO A 37 2.34 8.76 -5.60
CA PRO A 37 3.78 8.83 -5.45
C PRO A 37 4.22 8.09 -4.17
N THR A 38 5.38 7.44 -4.21
CA THR A 38 6.09 6.97 -3.00
C THR A 38 7.48 7.58 -2.96
N ASP A 39 8.24 7.32 -1.89
CA ASP A 39 9.64 7.72 -1.77
C ASP A 39 10.60 6.92 -2.68
N THR A 40 10.07 6.02 -3.52
CA THR A 40 10.86 5.27 -4.52
C THR A 40 10.35 5.50 -5.94
N VAL A 41 9.13 5.05 -6.23
CA VAL A 41 8.47 5.15 -7.53
C VAL A 41 6.97 5.34 -7.33
N TYR A 42 6.24 5.70 -8.39
CA TYR A 42 4.78 5.69 -8.32
C TYR A 42 4.24 4.26 -8.13
N GLY A 43 3.28 4.12 -7.24
CA GLY A 43 2.54 2.88 -6.99
C GLY A 43 1.13 2.97 -7.56
N LEU A 44 0.64 1.86 -8.15
CA LEU A 44 -0.79 1.67 -8.40
C LEU A 44 -1.33 0.81 -7.27
N ALA A 45 -2.19 1.40 -6.46
CA ALA A 45 -2.70 0.84 -5.22
C ALA A 45 -4.20 0.51 -5.33
N CYS A 46 -4.59 -0.44 -4.48
CA CYS A 46 -5.95 -0.85 -4.21
C CYS A 46 -6.03 -1.28 -2.73
N ARG A 47 -7.24 -1.43 -2.19
CA ARG A 47 -7.40 -2.10 -0.90
C ARG A 47 -7.17 -3.62 -1.03
N PRO A 48 -6.28 -4.24 -0.23
CA PRO A 48 -5.97 -5.66 -0.34
C PRO A 48 -7.04 -6.58 0.27
N ASP A 49 -7.91 -6.03 1.12
CA ASP A 49 -8.95 -6.74 1.84
C ASP A 49 -10.34 -6.62 1.20
N LEU A 50 -10.45 -5.87 0.10
CA LEU A 50 -11.62 -5.88 -0.76
C LEU A 50 -11.48 -6.96 -1.83
N ALA A 51 -12.47 -7.86 -1.87
CA ALA A 51 -12.51 -8.93 -2.85
C ALA A 51 -12.45 -8.38 -4.29
N GLY A 52 -11.49 -8.87 -5.08
CA GLY A 52 -11.33 -8.49 -6.49
C GLY A 52 -10.52 -7.22 -6.75
N ALA A 53 -10.25 -6.38 -5.74
CA ALA A 53 -9.51 -5.13 -5.94
C ALA A 53 -8.05 -5.38 -6.38
N THR A 54 -7.39 -6.41 -5.82
CA THR A 54 -6.03 -6.80 -6.24
C THR A 54 -5.99 -7.35 -7.66
N LYS A 55 -7.06 -8.04 -8.11
CA LYS A 55 -7.19 -8.52 -9.50
C LYS A 55 -7.17 -7.36 -10.49
N ALA A 56 -7.80 -6.24 -10.16
CA ALA A 56 -7.79 -5.04 -11.01
C ALA A 56 -6.36 -4.48 -11.15
N VAL A 57 -5.53 -4.52 -10.10
CA VAL A 57 -4.11 -4.14 -10.17
C VAL A 57 -3.31 -5.06 -11.10
N PHE A 58 -3.49 -6.38 -10.97
CA PHE A 58 -2.82 -7.35 -11.85
C PHE A 58 -3.20 -7.13 -13.32
N GLN A 59 -4.49 -6.92 -13.60
CA GLN A 59 -5.00 -6.65 -14.94
C GLN A 59 -4.45 -5.35 -15.51
N ALA A 60 -4.53 -4.25 -14.76
CA ALA A 60 -4.06 -2.93 -15.20
C ALA A 60 -2.55 -2.93 -15.51
N LYS A 61 -1.75 -3.63 -14.69
CA LYS A 61 -0.30 -3.74 -14.91
C LYS A 61 0.10 -4.81 -15.93
N ARG A 62 -0.84 -5.64 -16.41
CA ARG A 62 -0.53 -6.87 -17.15
C ARG A 62 0.53 -7.70 -16.42
N ARG A 63 0.43 -7.75 -15.08
CA ARG A 63 1.43 -8.35 -14.20
C ARG A 63 1.18 -9.86 -14.11
N PRO A 64 2.19 -10.71 -14.32
CA PRO A 64 2.07 -12.15 -14.05
C PRO A 64 1.66 -12.39 -12.59
N ALA A 65 0.76 -13.35 -12.35
CA ALA A 65 0.27 -13.66 -11.01
C ALA A 65 1.37 -14.15 -10.05
N GLY A 66 2.42 -14.76 -10.58
CA GLY A 66 3.60 -15.19 -9.80
C GLY A 66 4.44 -14.06 -9.20
N LEU A 67 4.16 -12.79 -9.54
CA LEU A 67 4.83 -11.65 -8.91
C LEU A 67 3.92 -11.01 -7.86
N SER A 68 4.10 -11.41 -6.59
CA SER A 68 3.32 -10.88 -5.47
C SER A 68 3.37 -9.35 -5.37
N LEU A 69 2.29 -8.78 -4.84
CA LEU A 69 2.13 -7.35 -4.56
C LEU A 69 2.57 -7.06 -3.11
N PRO A 70 3.41 -6.02 -2.89
CA PRO A 70 3.69 -5.56 -1.53
C PRO A 70 2.49 -4.82 -0.94
N VAL A 71 2.32 -4.92 0.37
CA VAL A 71 1.36 -4.13 1.16
C VAL A 71 2.09 -2.89 1.69
N LEU A 72 1.54 -1.72 1.42
CA LEU A 72 1.98 -0.48 2.05
C LEU A 72 1.15 -0.24 3.31
N ALA A 73 1.80 0.14 4.41
CA ALA A 73 1.14 0.41 5.69
C ALA A 73 1.39 1.86 6.13
N ALA A 74 0.39 2.47 6.77
CA ALA A 74 0.48 3.83 7.29
C ALA A 74 1.56 4.03 8.36
N GLY A 75 1.94 2.95 9.05
CA GLY A 75 2.92 2.95 10.12
C GLY A 75 3.31 1.53 10.52
N GLU A 76 4.31 1.43 11.39
CA GLU A 76 4.89 0.17 11.85
C GLU A 76 3.84 -0.74 12.53
N ALA A 77 2.99 -0.19 13.39
CA ALA A 77 1.95 -0.97 14.07
C ALA A 77 1.03 -1.70 13.08
N VAL A 78 0.52 -0.98 12.07
CA VAL A 78 -0.32 -1.54 11.01
C VAL A 78 0.44 -2.57 10.17
N ALA A 79 1.73 -2.34 9.90
CA ALA A 79 2.56 -3.31 9.20
C ALA A 79 2.64 -4.65 9.96
N TRP A 80 2.74 -4.61 11.29
CA TRP A 80 2.78 -5.80 12.16
C TRP A 80 1.44 -6.50 12.35
N GLU A 81 0.34 -5.85 12.01
CA GLU A 81 -0.95 -6.52 11.92
C GLU A 81 -1.06 -7.36 10.64
N VAL A 82 -0.28 -7.05 9.60
CA VAL A 82 -0.25 -7.76 8.30
C VAL A 82 0.87 -8.79 8.25
N ALA A 83 2.00 -8.53 8.90
CA ALA A 83 3.18 -9.39 8.90
C ALA A 83 3.61 -9.76 10.33
N ARG A 84 4.20 -10.95 10.53
CA ARG A 84 4.77 -11.35 11.83
C ARG A 84 6.27 -11.04 11.86
N PRO A 85 6.73 -10.00 12.57
CA PRO A 85 8.16 -9.67 12.62
C PRO A 85 8.92 -10.56 13.60
N ASP A 86 10.19 -10.84 13.27
CA ASP A 86 11.19 -11.29 14.25
C ASP A 86 11.99 -10.08 14.78
N GLU A 87 12.96 -10.33 15.67
CA GLU A 87 13.79 -9.26 16.26
C GLU A 87 14.58 -8.49 15.20
N ARG A 88 15.09 -9.18 14.17
CA ARG A 88 15.84 -8.56 13.07
C ARG A 88 14.95 -7.64 12.26
N ALA A 89 13.72 -8.06 11.96
CA ALA A 89 12.75 -7.25 11.26
C ALA A 89 12.39 -5.97 12.05
N ARG A 90 12.25 -6.06 13.37
CA ARG A 90 12.02 -4.89 14.24
C ARG A 90 13.21 -3.93 14.24
N LEU A 91 14.43 -4.45 14.32
CA LEU A 91 15.65 -3.63 14.27
C LEU A 91 15.82 -2.93 12.91
N LEU A 92 15.48 -3.60 11.82
CA LEU A 92 15.48 -3.00 10.48
C LEU A 92 14.39 -1.93 10.34
N ALA A 93 13.17 -2.22 10.80
CA ALA A 93 12.07 -1.25 10.81
C ALA A 93 12.46 0.02 11.57
N SER A 94 13.04 -0.11 12.76
CA SER A 94 13.41 1.05 13.59
C SER A 94 14.47 1.96 12.96
N ARG A 95 15.19 1.50 11.92
CA ARG A 95 16.24 2.27 11.23
C ARG A 95 15.83 2.75 9.85
N PHE A 96 15.02 1.97 9.14
CA PHE A 96 14.73 2.20 7.72
C PHE A 96 13.26 2.48 7.43
N TRP A 97 12.38 2.37 8.42
CA TRP A 97 10.99 2.79 8.32
C TRP A 97 10.73 4.04 9.16
N PRO A 98 9.95 5.01 8.63
CA PRO A 98 9.40 5.07 7.27
C PRO A 98 10.49 5.27 6.20
N GLY A 99 10.39 4.57 5.06
CA GLY A 99 11.41 4.66 4.01
C GLY A 99 11.38 3.54 2.97
N PRO A 100 12.47 3.35 2.20
CA PRO A 100 12.47 2.54 0.98
C PRO A 100 12.55 1.03 1.22
N LEU A 101 12.76 0.59 2.46
CA LEU A 101 12.93 -0.83 2.78
C LEU A 101 11.59 -1.58 2.64
N THR A 102 11.59 -2.69 1.92
CA THR A 102 10.48 -3.64 1.90
C THR A 102 10.95 -4.95 2.53
N MET A 103 10.16 -5.50 3.45
CA MET A 103 10.49 -6.76 4.13
C MET A 103 9.50 -7.85 3.76
N VAL A 104 10.00 -9.03 3.40
CA VAL A 104 9.19 -10.23 3.16
C VAL A 104 9.17 -11.06 4.43
N LEU A 105 8.00 -11.16 5.05
CA LEU A 105 7.83 -11.75 6.38
C LEU A 105 6.66 -12.75 6.38
N PRO A 106 6.58 -13.66 7.37
CA PRO A 106 5.43 -14.54 7.52
C PRO A 106 4.13 -13.75 7.64
N ARG A 107 3.05 -14.22 6.99
CA ARG A 107 1.74 -13.58 7.05
C ARG A 107 1.13 -13.61 8.46
N ALA A 108 0.53 -12.50 8.87
CA ALA A 108 -0.34 -12.46 10.04
C ALA A 108 -1.76 -12.94 9.69
N PRO A 109 -2.58 -13.35 10.69
CA PRO A 109 -3.96 -13.78 10.43
C PRO A 109 -4.82 -12.74 9.70
N ARG A 110 -4.61 -11.43 9.94
CA ARG A 110 -5.36 -10.33 9.31
C ARG A 110 -5.37 -10.42 7.79
N CYS A 111 -4.26 -10.85 7.18
CA CYS A 111 -4.11 -10.91 5.72
C CYS A 111 -4.20 -12.33 5.14
N ALA A 112 -4.70 -13.31 5.91
CA ALA A 112 -4.79 -14.70 5.44
C ALA A 112 -5.71 -14.84 4.22
N GLY A 113 -6.80 -14.06 4.15
CA GLY A 113 -7.75 -14.06 3.02
C GLY A 113 -7.34 -13.17 1.84
N TRP A 114 -6.23 -12.43 1.92
CA TRP A 114 -5.87 -11.45 0.88
C TRP A 114 -5.16 -12.12 -0.29
N THR A 115 -5.69 -11.92 -1.50
CA THR A 115 -5.10 -12.42 -2.74
C THR A 115 -4.03 -11.45 -3.24
N LEU A 116 -2.79 -11.62 -2.78
CA LEU A 116 -1.65 -10.74 -3.10
C LEU A 116 -0.72 -11.30 -4.19
N GLY A 117 -1.06 -12.42 -4.82
CA GLY A 117 -0.21 -13.20 -5.71
C GLY A 117 -0.03 -14.63 -5.21
N GLU A 118 0.93 -15.36 -5.76
CA GLU A 118 1.15 -16.79 -5.46
C GLU A 118 1.79 -17.06 -4.07
N ALA A 119 2.39 -16.06 -3.41
CA ALA A 119 2.99 -16.26 -2.10
C ALA A 119 1.94 -16.39 -1.00
N GLU A 120 1.64 -17.62 -0.57
CA GLU A 120 0.62 -17.90 0.45
C GLU A 120 1.13 -17.78 1.89
N ARG A 121 2.42 -17.99 2.13
CA ARG A 121 3.00 -18.04 3.49
C ARG A 121 3.62 -16.73 3.96
N THR A 122 4.02 -15.89 3.01
CA THR A 122 4.72 -14.63 3.29
C THR A 122 3.99 -13.45 2.65
N VAL A 123 4.31 -12.26 3.12
CA VAL A 123 3.84 -10.98 2.59
C VAL A 123 5.01 -10.01 2.57
N ALA A 124 5.15 -9.27 1.47
CA ALA A 124 6.04 -8.13 1.40
C ALA A 124 5.32 -6.91 2.01
N VAL A 125 5.93 -6.26 2.99
CA VAL A 125 5.35 -5.08 3.66
C VAL A 125 6.36 -3.93 3.69
N ARG A 126 5.85 -2.70 3.59
CA ARG A 126 6.65 -1.46 3.68
C ARG A 126 5.84 -0.32 4.29
N VAL A 127 6.53 0.53 5.06
CA VAL A 127 6.00 1.82 5.53
C VAL A 127 6.70 2.94 4.71
N PRO A 128 6.03 3.55 3.71
CA PRO A 128 6.65 4.59 2.88
C PRO A 128 6.84 5.89 3.66
N SER A 129 7.84 6.68 3.27
CA SER A 129 8.10 8.01 3.86
C SER A 129 7.45 9.17 3.11
N ASN A 130 6.89 8.93 1.91
CA ASN A 130 6.22 9.98 1.14
C ASN A 130 4.99 10.55 1.92
N PRO A 131 4.91 11.88 2.10
CA PRO A 131 3.85 12.51 2.91
C PRO A 131 2.42 12.27 2.38
N LEU A 132 2.22 12.28 1.07
CA LEU A 132 0.91 12.01 0.46
C LEU A 132 0.55 10.53 0.60
N ALA A 133 1.49 9.62 0.31
CA ALA A 133 1.25 8.19 0.46
C ALA A 133 0.82 7.82 1.89
N ARG A 134 1.51 8.37 2.89
CA ARG A 134 1.18 8.15 4.30
C ARG A 134 -0.22 8.64 4.64
N ARG A 135 -0.62 9.83 4.19
CA ARG A 135 -1.96 10.39 4.43
C ARG A 135 -3.05 9.54 3.75
N VAL A 136 -2.82 9.10 2.52
CA VAL A 136 -3.74 8.19 1.80
C VAL A 136 -3.92 6.88 2.58
N LEU A 137 -2.82 6.27 3.03
CA LEU A 137 -2.85 5.02 3.81
C LEU A 137 -3.55 5.20 5.16
N GLN A 138 -3.39 6.35 5.81
CA GLN A 138 -4.10 6.67 7.05
C GLN A 138 -5.60 6.85 6.82
N ALA A 139 -5.98 7.55 5.75
CA ALA A 139 -7.39 7.80 5.42
C ALA A 139 -8.12 6.54 4.94
N ALA A 140 -7.44 5.63 4.24
CA ALA A 140 -8.04 4.43 3.67
C ALA A 140 -8.18 3.25 4.65
N GLY A 141 -7.51 3.30 5.81
CA GLY A 141 -7.47 2.23 6.84
C GLY A 141 -6.66 0.99 6.47
#